data_AF-A0A0V0X0A7-F1
#
_entry.id   AF-A0A0V0X0A7-F1
#
_cell.length_a   1.000
_cell.length_b   1.000
_cell.length_c   1.000
_cell.angle_alpha   90.00
_cell.angle_beta   90.00
_cell.angle_gamma   90.00
#
_symmetry.space_group_name_H-M   'P 1'
#
loop_
_entity.id
_entity.type
_entity.pdbx_description
1 polymer ?
#
loop_
_entity_poly.entity_id
_entity_poly.type
_entity_poly.pdbx_seq_one_letter_code
_entity_poly.pdbx_strand_id
1 'polypeptide(L)'
;LHVTPSVFQKCKKEIALELFKAACECVNPEILVAENLIYKKNPDRIFIPSRHEHYVLNNNVYIVGFGKAAFGMCQKAAEIVDEHLVRGIASVPVGTMEQRLKSGPVKVHPRLEVYEGAKDNIPDESALRTSKRILNMVMPLKEDAILLVLISGN
;
A
#
# COMPACT_ATOMS: atom_id res chain seq x y z
N LEU A 1 -30.35 5.81 -44.78
CA LEU A 1 -29.93 5.15 -43.52
C LEU A 1 -29.35 6.24 -42.63
N HIS A 2 -30.18 6.76 -41.72
CA HIS A 2 -29.81 7.83 -40.79
C HIS A 2 -28.89 7.25 -39.71
N VAL A 3 -27.67 7.79 -39.61
CA VAL A 3 -26.85 7.65 -38.40
C VAL A 3 -27.10 8.89 -37.56
N THR A 4 -27.73 8.71 -36.41
CA THR A 4 -27.96 9.77 -35.42
C THR A 4 -26.64 10.14 -34.74
N PRO A 5 -26.23 11.43 -34.72
CA PRO A 5 -25.10 11.87 -33.91
C PRO A 5 -25.61 12.18 -32.49
N SER A 6 -25.78 11.15 -31.67
CA SER A 6 -26.15 11.32 -30.26
C SER A 6 -25.25 10.50 -29.33
N VAL A 7 -23.93 10.62 -29.52
CA VAL A 7 -22.96 9.94 -28.67
C VAL A 7 -21.92 10.97 -28.20
N PHE A 8 -22.14 11.43 -26.96
CA PHE A 8 -21.25 12.24 -26.11
C PHE A 8 -20.89 13.66 -26.57
N GLN A 9 -21.70 14.64 -26.15
CA GLN A 9 -21.24 16.01 -25.96
C GLN A 9 -21.13 16.31 -24.47
N LYS A 10 -20.04 15.86 -23.83
CA LYS A 10 -19.71 16.24 -22.45
C LYS A 10 -19.29 17.70 -22.41
N CYS A 11 -19.74 18.42 -21.38
CA CYS A 11 -19.30 19.81 -21.21
C CYS A 11 -17.81 19.84 -20.81
N LYS A 12 -17.11 20.95 -21.09
CA LYS A 12 -15.67 21.10 -20.74
C LYS A 12 -15.39 20.85 -19.26
N LYS A 13 -16.35 21.17 -18.39
CA LYS A 13 -16.25 20.94 -16.94
C LYS A 13 -16.31 19.45 -16.57
N GLU A 14 -17.15 18.67 -17.24
CA GLU A 14 -17.22 17.21 -17.04
C GLU A 14 -15.93 16.53 -17.48
N ILE A 15 -15.41 16.92 -18.66
CA ILE A 15 -14.15 16.39 -19.18
C ILE A 15 -12.99 16.73 -18.23
N ALA A 16 -12.91 17.97 -17.74
CA ALA A 16 -11.88 18.38 -16.80
C ALA A 16 -11.97 17.63 -15.46
N LEU A 17 -13.19 17.40 -14.95
CA LEU A 17 -13.40 16.66 -13.71
C LEU A 17 -13.03 15.18 -13.86
N GLU A 18 -13.34 14.56 -15.01
CA GLU A 18 -12.95 13.18 -15.30
C GLU A 18 -11.44 13.04 -15.41
N LEU A 19 -10.77 13.96 -16.11
CA LEU A 19 -9.31 13.98 -16.21
C LEU A 19 -8.67 14.12 -14.82
N PHE A 20 -9.18 15.03 -14.00
CA PHE A 20 -8.69 15.23 -12.63
C PHE A 20 -8.87 13.98 -11.77
N LYS A 21 -10.04 13.35 -11.82
CA LYS A 21 -10.31 12.10 -11.08
C LYS A 21 -9.40 10.98 -11.53
N ALA A 22 -9.25 10.78 -12.84
CA ALA A 22 -8.35 9.78 -13.40
C ALA A 22 -6.89 10.02 -12.96
N ALA A 23 -6.46 11.28 -12.93
CA ALA A 23 -5.14 11.65 -12.44
C ALA A 23 -4.97 11.40 -10.92
N CYS A 24 -6.00 11.64 -10.11
CA CYS A 24 -5.97 11.31 -8.68
C CYS A 24 -5.99 9.79 -8.44
N GLU A 25 -6.73 9.04 -9.26
CA GLU A 25 -6.82 7.58 -9.17
C GLU A 25 -5.50 6.92 -9.55
N CYS A 26 -4.79 7.39 -10.59
CA CYS A 26 -3.52 6.78 -11.00
C CYS A 26 -2.39 6.99 -9.97
N VAL A 27 -2.50 7.98 -9.09
CA VAL A 27 -1.58 8.19 -7.97
C VAL A 27 -2.08 7.60 -6.65
N ASN A 28 -3.20 6.86 -6.68
CA ASN A 28 -3.71 6.19 -5.50
C ASN A 28 -2.68 5.15 -5.02
N PRO A 29 -2.19 5.22 -3.76
CA PRO A 29 -1.15 4.34 -3.27
C PRO A 29 -1.47 2.85 -3.36
N GLU A 30 -2.74 2.47 -3.20
CA GLU A 30 -3.18 1.07 -3.31
C GLU A 30 -3.14 0.59 -4.76
N ILE A 31 -3.55 1.43 -5.71
CA ILE A 31 -3.48 1.13 -7.15
C ILE A 31 -2.01 1.00 -7.58
N LEU A 32 -1.17 1.96 -7.18
CA LEU A 32 0.26 1.94 -7.50
C LEU A 32 0.96 0.67 -7.01
N VAL A 33 0.65 0.21 -5.79
CA VAL A 33 1.18 -1.06 -5.28
C VAL A 33 0.68 -2.25 -6.11
N ALA A 34 -0.61 -2.31 -6.43
CA ALA A 34 -1.17 -3.39 -7.24
C ALA A 34 -0.57 -3.48 -8.66
N GLU A 35 -0.22 -2.34 -9.25
CA GLU A 35 0.40 -2.28 -10.58
C GLU A 35 1.90 -2.60 -10.57
N ASN A 36 2.60 -2.37 -9.44
CA ASN A 36 4.06 -2.50 -9.37
C ASN A 36 4.54 -3.70 -8.53
N LEU A 37 3.66 -4.40 -7.82
CA LEU A 37 3.94 -5.62 -7.09
C LEU A 37 3.05 -6.75 -7.62
N ILE A 38 3.51 -7.43 -8.67
CA ILE A 38 2.68 -8.40 -9.40
C ILE A 38 2.95 -9.81 -8.88
N TYR A 39 1.97 -10.42 -8.22
CA TYR A 39 2.01 -11.84 -7.88
C TYR A 39 1.90 -12.70 -9.14
N LYS A 40 2.74 -13.72 -9.23
CA LYS A 40 2.71 -14.76 -10.27
C LYS A 40 2.71 -16.11 -9.59
N LYS A 41 1.77 -16.96 -9.98
CA LYS A 41 1.66 -18.35 -9.54
C LYS A 41 2.52 -19.26 -10.41
N ASN A 42 3.00 -20.38 -9.85
CA ASN A 42 3.74 -21.45 -10.55
C ASN A 42 5.10 -21.00 -11.19
N PRO A 43 6.18 -20.88 -10.40
CA PRO A 43 6.22 -20.90 -8.94
C PRO A 43 5.73 -19.57 -8.35
N ASP A 44 5.36 -19.60 -7.07
CA ASP A 44 4.89 -18.39 -6.38
C ASP A 44 6.02 -17.38 -6.26
N ARG A 45 5.81 -16.20 -6.84
CA ARG A 45 6.80 -15.13 -6.91
C ARG A 45 6.11 -13.78 -7.04
N ILE A 46 6.77 -12.74 -6.54
CA ILE A 46 6.46 -11.37 -6.94
C ILE A 46 7.35 -10.96 -8.11
N PHE A 47 6.80 -10.17 -9.01
CA PHE A 47 7.50 -9.50 -10.09
C PHE A 47 7.41 -7.99 -9.87
N ILE A 48 8.56 -7.31 -9.97
CA ILE A 48 8.69 -5.86 -9.86
C ILE A 48 8.96 -5.31 -11.27
N PRO A 49 7.95 -4.77 -11.98
CA PRO A 49 8.08 -4.38 -13.39
C PRO A 49 9.17 -3.33 -13.63
N SER A 50 9.26 -2.34 -12.74
CA SER A 50 10.21 -1.23 -12.87
C SER A 50 11.68 -1.66 -12.83
N ARG A 51 11.97 -2.80 -12.21
CA ARG A 51 13.32 -3.37 -12.10
C ARG A 51 13.52 -4.62 -12.95
N HIS A 52 12.44 -5.15 -13.53
CA HIS A 52 12.43 -6.45 -14.19
C HIS A 52 12.95 -7.59 -13.31
N GLU A 53 12.65 -7.55 -12.01
CA GLU A 53 13.15 -8.51 -11.02
C GLU A 53 12.03 -9.42 -10.51
N HIS A 54 12.41 -10.67 -10.19
CA HIS A 54 11.53 -11.66 -9.59
C HIS A 54 12.07 -12.10 -8.23
N TYR A 55 11.17 -12.25 -7.27
CA TYR A 55 11.51 -12.76 -5.93
C TYR A 55 10.59 -13.95 -5.61
N VAL A 56 11.21 -15.09 -5.28
CA VAL A 56 10.48 -16.32 -4.94
C VAL A 56 9.81 -16.17 -3.59
N LEU A 57 8.51 -16.45 -3.54
CA LEU A 57 7.73 -16.44 -2.33
C LEU A 57 7.73 -17.82 -1.70
N ASN A 58 8.07 -17.85 -0.41
CA ASN A 58 8.12 -19.08 0.38
C ASN A 58 7.95 -18.76 1.87
N ASN A 59 6.86 -18.07 2.22
CA ASN A 59 6.56 -17.72 3.62
C ASN A 59 7.70 -16.94 4.27
N ASN A 60 8.27 -16.01 3.50
CA ASN A 60 9.49 -15.29 3.77
C ASN A 60 9.32 -13.77 3.60
N VAL A 61 8.09 -13.26 3.43
CA VAL A 61 7.85 -11.83 3.21
C VAL A 61 7.60 -11.11 4.53
N TYR A 62 8.24 -9.96 4.69
CA TYR A 62 8.03 -9.01 5.77
C TYR A 62 7.69 -7.65 5.18
N ILE A 63 6.76 -6.92 5.81
CA ILE A 63 6.35 -5.60 5.35
C ILE A 63 6.69 -4.55 6.42
N VAL A 64 7.34 -3.48 6.00
CA VAL A 64 7.50 -2.26 6.80
C VAL A 64 6.93 -1.11 5.99
N GLY A 65 6.00 -0.35 6.56
CA GLY A 65 5.57 0.89 5.93
C GLY A 65 5.52 2.05 6.90
N PHE A 66 5.81 3.25 6.39
CA PHE A 66 5.70 4.47 7.16
C PHE A 66 5.27 5.67 6.31
N GLY A 67 4.47 6.53 6.91
CA GLY A 67 3.92 7.75 6.30
C GLY A 67 2.40 7.74 6.11
N LYS A 68 1.84 8.84 5.60
CA LYS A 68 0.39 9.07 5.49
C LYS A 68 -0.36 8.00 4.68
N ALA A 69 0.27 7.49 3.62
CA ALA A 69 -0.33 6.48 2.75
C ALA A 69 0.05 5.04 3.13
N ALA A 70 0.92 4.86 4.13
CA ALA A 70 1.52 3.56 4.41
C ALA A 70 0.49 2.49 4.76
N PHE A 71 -0.61 2.84 5.44
CA PHE A 71 -1.68 1.86 5.71
C PHE A 71 -2.21 1.22 4.42
N GLY A 72 -2.61 2.03 3.43
CA GLY A 72 -3.18 1.51 2.19
C GLY A 72 -2.17 0.70 1.39
N MET A 73 -0.94 1.20 1.28
CA MET A 73 0.15 0.50 0.60
C MET A 73 0.44 -0.86 1.26
N CYS A 74 0.58 -0.89 2.60
CA CYS A 74 0.88 -2.11 3.34
C CYS A 74 -0.26 -3.11 3.28
N GLN A 75 -1.51 -2.64 3.42
CA GLN A 75 -2.69 -3.48 3.33
C GLN A 75 -2.76 -4.15 1.95
N LYS A 76 -2.55 -3.38 0.87
CA LYS A 76 -2.55 -3.93 -0.49
C LYS A 76 -1.40 -4.91 -0.71
N ALA A 77 -0.19 -4.56 -0.28
CA ALA A 77 0.97 -5.47 -0.40
C ALA A 77 0.74 -6.77 0.39
N ALA A 78 0.17 -6.67 1.60
CA ALA A 78 -0.17 -7.82 2.43
C ALA A 78 -1.21 -8.72 1.76
N GLU A 79 -2.24 -8.16 1.11
CA GLU A 79 -3.21 -8.92 0.33
C GLU A 79 -2.58 -9.63 -0.89
N ILE A 80 -1.58 -9.03 -1.52
CA ILE A 80 -0.92 -9.60 -2.71
C ILE A 80 -0.05 -10.80 -2.34
N VAL A 81 0.69 -10.72 -1.22
CA VAL A 81 1.57 -11.81 -0.77
C VAL A 81 0.89 -12.79 0.19
N ASP A 82 -0.25 -12.40 0.76
CA ASP A 82 -1.17 -13.15 1.63
C ASP A 82 -0.50 -14.21 2.51
N GLU A 83 -0.60 -15.49 2.13
CA GLU A 83 -0.06 -16.64 2.86
C GLU A 83 1.45 -16.58 3.07
N HIS A 84 2.18 -15.88 2.19
CA HIS A 84 3.63 -15.73 2.28
C HIS A 84 4.08 -14.57 3.17
N LEU A 85 3.16 -13.69 3.60
CA LEU A 85 3.45 -12.68 4.61
C LEU A 85 3.71 -13.38 5.95
N VAL A 86 4.88 -13.16 6.53
CA VAL A 86 5.21 -13.57 7.89
C VAL A 86 4.73 -12.54 8.89
N ARG A 87 5.09 -11.28 8.68
CA ARG A 87 4.72 -10.17 9.56
C ARG A 87 4.83 -8.82 8.84
N GLY A 88 3.87 -7.93 9.08
CA GLY A 88 3.86 -6.56 8.60
C GLY A 88 3.70 -5.56 9.73
N ILE A 89 4.40 -4.43 9.66
CA ILE A 89 4.25 -3.30 10.59
C ILE A 89 4.09 -2.00 9.77
N ALA A 90 2.97 -1.30 9.97
CA ALA A 90 2.73 0.02 9.40
C ALA A 90 2.74 1.09 10.50
N SER A 91 3.58 2.11 10.34
CA SER A 91 3.64 3.30 11.19
C SER A 91 2.94 4.47 10.48
N VAL A 92 1.81 4.93 10.99
CA VAL A 92 0.99 5.94 10.31
C VAL A 92 0.69 7.14 11.23
N PRO A 93 0.37 8.32 10.68
CA PRO A 93 -0.07 9.46 11.49
C PRO A 93 -1.30 9.15 12.34
N VAL A 94 -1.40 9.79 13.50
CA VAL A 94 -2.62 9.73 14.35
C VAL A 94 -3.87 10.11 13.55
N GLY A 95 -4.93 9.31 13.71
CA GLY A 95 -6.22 9.52 13.04
C GLY A 95 -6.34 8.87 11.66
N THR A 96 -5.28 8.22 11.16
CA THR A 96 -5.32 7.50 9.88
C THR A 96 -6.41 6.43 9.87
N MET A 97 -6.52 5.61 10.92
CA MET A 97 -7.49 4.52 10.99
C MET A 97 -8.92 5.05 11.16
N GLU A 98 -9.11 6.12 11.93
CA GLU A 98 -10.40 6.79 12.05
C GLU A 98 -10.88 7.32 10.69
N GLN A 99 -9.99 7.98 9.93
CA GLN A 99 -10.31 8.46 8.59
C GLN A 99 -10.69 7.32 7.65
N ARG A 100 -9.99 6.17 7.73
CA ARG A 100 -10.32 5.00 6.91
C ARG A 100 -11.68 4.41 7.27
N LEU A 101 -12.02 4.34 8.56
CA LEU A 101 -13.33 3.85 9.01
C LEU A 101 -14.49 4.75 8.53
N LYS A 102 -14.26 6.06 8.36
CA LYS A 102 -15.25 6.98 7.76
C LYS A 102 -15.54 6.66 6.29
N SER A 103 -14.62 6.02 5.58
CA SER A 103 -14.79 5.59 4.19
C SER A 103 -15.44 4.20 4.05
N GLY A 104 -15.64 3.48 5.15
CA GLY A 104 -16.24 2.15 5.17
C GLY A 104 -15.59 1.20 6.20
N PRO A 105 -16.14 -0.01 6.39
CA PRO A 105 -15.53 -0.99 7.28
C PRO A 105 -14.14 -1.38 6.78
N VAL A 106 -13.15 -1.34 7.68
CA VAL A 106 -11.76 -1.67 7.38
C VAL A 106 -11.43 -3.02 8.00
N LYS A 107 -11.13 -4.02 7.15
CA LYS A 107 -10.59 -5.30 7.60
C LYS A 107 -9.08 -5.31 7.35
N VAL A 108 -8.31 -5.16 8.43
CA VAL A 108 -6.85 -5.23 8.36
C VAL A 108 -6.42 -6.68 8.13
N HIS A 109 -5.40 -6.89 7.30
CA HIS A 109 -4.82 -8.21 7.10
C HIS A 109 -4.30 -8.77 8.45
N PRO A 110 -4.56 -10.04 8.80
CA PRO A 110 -4.30 -10.57 10.15
C PRO A 110 -2.82 -10.55 10.57
N ARG A 111 -1.91 -10.53 9.60
CA ARG A 111 -0.45 -10.44 9.85
C ARG A 111 0.11 -9.01 9.70
N LEU A 112 -0.76 -8.01 9.53
CA LEU A 112 -0.38 -6.60 9.43
C LEU A 112 -0.78 -5.87 10.72
N GLU A 113 0.22 -5.40 11.45
CA GLU A 113 0.04 -4.55 12.64
C GLU A 113 0.11 -3.08 12.22
N VAL A 114 -0.85 -2.27 12.69
CA VAL A 114 -0.90 -0.83 12.39
C VAL A 114 -0.74 -0.06 13.69
N TYR A 115 0.22 0.86 13.71
CA TYR A 115 0.52 1.71 14.85
C TYR A 115 0.44 3.19 14.46
N GLU A 116 -0.34 3.94 15.22
CA GLU A 116 -0.49 5.37 15.05
C GLU A 116 0.51 6.14 15.93
N GLY A 117 1.09 7.21 15.39
CA GLY A 117 2.00 8.11 16.09
C GLY A 117 2.26 9.36 15.26
N ALA A 118 3.33 10.08 15.58
CA ALA A 118 3.71 11.33 14.91
C ALA A 118 2.56 12.36 14.84
N LYS A 119 1.89 12.61 15.97
CA LYS A 119 0.81 13.60 16.03
C LYS A 119 1.28 14.96 15.51
N ASP A 120 0.47 15.61 14.68
CA ASP A 120 0.79 16.89 14.02
C ASP A 120 2.11 16.86 13.23
N ASN A 121 2.51 15.67 12.74
CA ASN A 121 3.77 15.41 12.06
C ASN A 121 5.02 15.69 12.92
N ILE A 122 4.88 15.57 14.25
CA ILE A 122 5.97 15.73 15.22
C ILE A 122 6.36 14.34 15.76
N PRO A 123 7.64 13.93 15.68
CA PRO A 123 8.08 12.67 16.27
C PRO A 123 7.68 12.55 17.75
N ASP A 124 7.03 11.44 18.10
CA ASP A 124 6.55 11.17 19.46
C ASP A 124 6.98 9.78 19.95
N GLU A 125 6.71 9.48 21.24
CA GLU A 125 7.08 8.21 21.85
C GLU A 125 6.39 7.01 21.18
N SER A 126 5.20 7.21 20.62
CA SER A 126 4.50 6.18 19.86
C SER A 126 5.23 5.83 18.57
N ALA A 127 5.66 6.84 17.79
CA ALA A 127 6.49 6.66 16.61
C ALA A 127 7.82 5.97 16.97
N LEU A 128 8.50 6.40 18.03
CA LEU A 128 9.74 5.78 18.50
C LEU A 128 9.56 4.30 18.87
N ARG A 129 8.48 3.98 19.59
CA ARG A 129 8.14 2.61 19.96
C ARG A 129 7.85 1.75 18.72
N THR A 130 7.16 2.30 17.72
CA THR A 130 6.95 1.60 16.44
C THR A 130 8.26 1.37 15.70
N SER A 131 9.17 2.35 15.67
CA SER A 131 10.50 2.18 15.11
C SER A 131 11.29 1.07 15.81
N LYS A 132 11.23 0.99 17.15
CA LYS A 132 11.84 -0.11 17.91
C LYS A 132 11.23 -1.48 17.56
N ARG A 133 9.91 -1.56 17.34
CA ARG A 133 9.24 -2.79 16.88
C ARG A 133 9.72 -3.22 15.50
N ILE A 134 9.86 -2.27 14.57
CA ILE A 134 10.38 -2.50 13.23
C ILE A 134 11.83 -3.03 13.31
N LEU A 135 12.69 -2.38 14.10
CA LEU A 135 14.07 -2.85 14.30
C LEU A 135 14.11 -4.28 14.83
N ASN A 136 13.32 -4.59 15.86
CA ASN A 136 13.26 -5.94 16.42
C ASN A 136 12.73 -6.99 15.43
N MET A 137 11.88 -6.60 14.47
CA MET A 137 11.42 -7.48 13.40
C MET A 137 12.48 -7.70 12.33
N VAL A 138 13.23 -6.66 11.97
CA VAL A 138 14.17 -6.68 10.82
C VAL A 138 15.55 -7.23 11.21
N MET A 139 16.06 -6.95 12.41
CA MET A 139 17.40 -7.38 12.84
C MET A 139 17.68 -8.89 12.73
N PRO A 140 16.74 -9.81 13.04
CA PRO A 140 17.00 -11.24 12.95
C PRO A 140 16.77 -11.84 11.54
N LEU A 141 16.41 -11.03 10.54
CA LEU A 141 16.14 -11.52 9.18
C LEU A 141 17.41 -12.10 8.54
N LYS A 142 17.22 -13.15 7.73
CA LYS A 142 18.26 -13.86 7.00
C LYS A 142 18.19 -13.54 5.51
N GLU A 143 19.17 -14.03 4.74
CA GLU A 143 19.33 -13.76 3.30
C GLU A 143 18.14 -14.21 2.44
N ASP A 144 17.37 -15.19 2.91
CA ASP A 144 16.18 -15.72 2.25
C ASP A 144 14.91 -14.90 2.52
N ALA A 145 14.97 -13.92 3.42
CA ALA A 145 13.85 -13.05 3.74
C ALA A 145 13.68 -11.94 2.69
N ILE A 146 12.43 -11.66 2.33
CA ILE A 146 12.05 -10.54 1.49
C ILE A 146 11.48 -9.45 2.39
N LEU A 147 12.15 -8.30 2.46
CA LEU A 147 11.65 -7.13 3.17
C LEU A 147 11.08 -6.11 2.17
N LEU A 148 9.75 -5.95 2.17
CA LEU A 148 9.08 -4.90 1.41
C LEU A 148 8.99 -3.62 2.26
N VAL A 149 9.66 -2.56 1.82
CA VAL A 149 9.66 -1.24 2.49
C VAL A 149 8.80 -0.26 1.69
N LEU A 150 7.70 0.20 2.29
CA LEU A 150 6.68 1.04 1.67
C LEU A 150 6.70 2.44 2.30
N ILE A 151 7.23 3.40 1.56
CA ILE A 151 7.48 4.76 2.06
C ILE A 151 6.49 5.73 1.41
N SER A 152 5.91 6.60 2.22
CA SER A 152 5.11 7.74 1.75
C SER A 152 5.46 9.01 2.51
N GLY A 153 5.08 10.16 1.96
CA GLY A 153 5.27 11.45 2.60
C GLY A 153 4.58 11.56 3.95
N ASN A 154 5.19 12.35 4.84
CA ASN A 154 4.69 12.66 6.18
C ASN A 154 3.92 13.97 6.23
#